data_AF-A0A2A2S619-F1
#
_entry.id   AF-A0A2A2S619-F1
#
_cell.length_a   1.000
_cell.length_b   1.000
_cell.length_c   1.000
_cell.angle_alpha   90.00
_cell.angle_beta   90.00
_cell.angle_gamma   90.00
#
_symmetry.space_group_name_H-M   'P 1'
#
loop_
_entity.id
_entity.type
_entity.pdbx_description
1 polymer ?
#
loop_
_entity_poly.entity_id
_entity_poly.type
_entity_poly.pdbx_seq_one_letter_code
_entity_poly.pdbx_strand_id
1 'polypeptide(L)'
;MAVENVLSASQVHGMIERKEIDIDIKYDLDSIKNYKLIEPGDYIVHLRSFQGGLAFSRKYGICSPAYTILRSKSTILYGFWENFFVSDSFIKSLRLVTYGIRDGRSINIEEFLKLPVNVPSIEKQAEILKITSGLKQKLVHNTRLLRLYIDQKEWFLKALLV
;
A
#
# COMPACT_ATOMS: atom_id res chain seq x y z
N MET A 1 23.09 14.28 -3.04
CA MET A 1 22.66 13.51 -1.85
C MET A 1 22.31 12.12 -2.33
N ALA A 2 23.03 11.09 -1.89
CA ALA A 2 22.67 9.71 -2.20
C ALA A 2 21.42 9.35 -1.39
N VAL A 3 20.29 9.08 -2.06
CA VAL A 3 19.09 8.62 -1.38
C VAL A 3 19.31 7.14 -1.05
N GLU A 4 19.74 6.84 0.17
CA GLU A 4 20.04 5.47 0.63
C GLU A 4 18.78 4.65 0.92
N ASN A 5 17.62 5.29 1.01
CA ASN A 5 16.39 4.63 1.40
C ASN A 5 15.69 3.94 0.21
N VAL A 6 16.08 2.70 -0.06
CA VAL A 6 15.43 1.86 -1.08
C VAL A 6 14.12 1.31 -0.54
N LEU A 7 13.02 1.69 -1.18
CA LEU A 7 11.68 1.25 -0.86
C LEU A 7 11.21 0.14 -1.80
N SER A 8 10.40 -0.76 -1.24
CA SER A 8 9.75 -1.85 -1.95
C SER A 8 8.25 -1.84 -1.66
N ALA A 9 7.46 -2.27 -2.65
CA ALA A 9 6.01 -2.32 -2.52
C ALA A 9 5.57 -3.60 -1.78
N SER A 10 4.78 -3.43 -0.72
CA SER A 10 4.05 -4.49 -0.03
C SER A 10 2.56 -4.41 -0.37
N GLN A 11 1.95 -5.56 -0.65
CA GLN A 11 0.50 -5.65 -0.87
C GLN A 11 -0.33 -5.36 0.38
N VAL A 12 0.30 -5.37 1.57
CA VAL A 12 -0.37 -5.17 2.86
C VAL A 12 0.03 -3.84 3.51
N HIS A 13 1.29 -3.45 3.39
CA HIS A 13 1.86 -2.33 4.16
C HIS A 13 2.18 -1.08 3.32
N GLY A 14 1.88 -1.08 2.02
CA GLY A 14 2.26 0.02 1.12
C GLY A 14 3.75 0.02 0.82
N MET A 15 4.36 1.19 0.67
CA MET A 15 5.82 1.29 0.46
C MET A 15 6.57 1.17 1.79
N ILE A 16 7.38 0.12 1.90
CA ILE A 16 8.18 -0.19 3.09
C ILE A 16 9.66 -0.21 2.73
N GLU A 17 10.52 -0.12 3.74
CA GLU A 17 11.96 -0.20 3.48
C GLU A 17 12.30 -1.61 3.03
N ARG A 18 13.16 -1.72 2.03
CA ARG A 18 13.51 -3.02 1.49
C ARG A 18 14.18 -3.92 2.53
N LYS A 19 14.86 -3.31 3.52
CA LYS A 19 15.46 -4.00 4.69
C LYS A 19 14.41 -4.63 5.61
N GLU A 20 13.16 -4.16 5.58
CA GLU A 20 12.03 -4.69 6.37
C GLU A 20 11.35 -5.87 5.66
N ILE A 21 11.70 -6.17 4.40
CA ILE A 21 11.18 -7.32 3.67
C ILE A 21 12.05 -8.53 3.96
N ASP A 22 11.44 -9.59 4.49
CA ASP A 22 12.07 -10.88 4.77
C ASP A 22 12.31 -11.72 3.50
N ILE A 23 12.78 -11.06 2.43
CA ILE A 23 13.09 -11.66 1.13
C ILE A 23 14.39 -11.02 0.65
N ASP A 24 15.41 -11.84 0.38
CA ASP A 24 16.67 -11.39 -0.18
C ASP A 24 16.50 -11.01 -1.66
N ILE A 25 16.01 -9.81 -1.92
CA ILE A 25 15.88 -9.29 -3.28
C ILE A 25 17.18 -8.60 -3.67
N LYS A 26 18.12 -9.37 -4.23
CA LYS A 26 19.39 -8.88 -4.77
C LYS A 26 19.15 -7.74 -5.78
N TYR A 27 19.91 -6.66 -5.63
CA TYR A 27 19.97 -5.59 -6.62
C TYR A 27 21.40 -5.10 -6.72
N ASP A 28 21.78 -4.72 -7.93
CA ASP A 28 23.09 -4.13 -8.18
C ASP A 28 23.09 -2.68 -7.69
N LEU A 29 24.10 -2.27 -6.92
CA LEU A 29 24.28 -0.89 -6.50
C LEU A 29 24.38 0.05 -7.71
N ASP A 30 24.90 -0.44 -8.84
CA ASP A 30 24.94 0.35 -10.08
C ASP A 30 23.56 0.59 -10.69
N SER A 31 22.59 -0.29 -10.44
CA SER A 31 21.22 -0.13 -10.91
C SER A 31 20.43 0.95 -10.15
N ILE A 32 20.88 1.33 -8.95
CA ILE A 32 20.25 2.37 -8.11
C ILE A 32 20.16 3.71 -8.86
N LYS A 33 21.12 4.00 -9.74
CA LYS A 33 21.18 5.26 -10.50
C LYS A 33 19.93 5.49 -11.35
N ASN A 34 19.21 4.43 -11.71
CA ASN A 34 17.99 4.48 -12.52
C ASN A 34 16.70 4.44 -11.68
N TYR A 35 16.80 4.40 -10.35
CA TYR A 35 15.63 4.30 -9.49
C TYR A 35 14.88 5.63 -9.46
N LYS A 36 13.57 5.53 -9.28
CA LYS A 36 12.67 6.68 -9.27
C LYS A 36 12.49 7.19 -7.85
N LEU A 37 12.45 8.50 -7.69
CA LEU A 37 12.22 9.14 -6.40
C LEU A 37 10.74 9.02 -5.99
N ILE A 38 10.52 8.61 -4.74
CA ILE A 38 9.22 8.54 -4.09
C ILE A 38 9.14 9.58 -2.98
N GLU A 39 7.99 10.23 -2.89
CA GLU A 39 7.64 11.16 -1.82
C GLU A 39 6.45 10.64 -1.00
N PRO A 40 6.33 11.05 0.28
CA PRO A 40 5.11 10.79 1.04
C PRO A 40 3.88 11.33 0.32
N GLY A 41 2.87 10.48 0.11
CA GLY A 41 1.66 10.82 -0.62
C GLY A 41 1.56 10.19 -2.01
N ASP A 42 2.67 9.63 -2.52
CA ASP A 42 2.71 8.93 -3.80
C ASP A 42 1.94 7.60 -3.75
N TYR A 43 1.31 7.25 -4.88
CA TYR A 43 0.67 5.96 -5.12
C TYR A 43 1.44 5.19 -6.19
N ILE A 44 1.84 3.97 -5.88
CA ILE A 44 2.76 3.18 -6.68
C ILE A 44 2.00 2.02 -7.33
N VAL A 45 1.99 1.99 -8.65
CA VAL A 45 1.62 0.80 -9.44
C VAL A 45 2.87 -0.08 -9.54
N HIS A 46 2.82 -1.23 -8.90
CA HIS A 46 3.92 -2.20 -8.82
C HIS A 46 3.53 -3.52 -9.51
N LEU A 47 4.49 -4.45 -9.60
CA LEU A 47 4.34 -5.72 -10.34
C LEU A 47 3.19 -6.61 -9.89
N ARG A 48 2.65 -6.41 -8.68
CA ARG A 48 1.52 -7.18 -8.14
C ARG A 48 0.28 -6.32 -7.89
N SER A 49 0.19 -5.14 -8.50
CA SER A 49 -0.96 -4.25 -8.31
C SER A 49 -2.27 -4.83 -8.86
N PHE A 50 -2.20 -5.72 -9.86
CA PHE A 50 -3.37 -6.45 -10.35
C PHE A 50 -3.99 -7.41 -9.33
N GLN A 51 -3.30 -7.68 -8.21
CA GLN A 51 -3.76 -8.54 -7.12
C GLN A 51 -3.93 -7.80 -5.80
N GLY A 52 -3.04 -6.86 -5.48
CA GLY A 52 -3.01 -6.18 -4.18
C GLY A 52 -3.31 -4.70 -4.23
N GLY A 53 -3.63 -4.15 -5.41
CA GLY A 53 -3.90 -2.72 -5.54
C GLY A 53 -2.65 -1.86 -5.62
N LEU A 54 -2.76 -0.57 -5.33
CA LEU A 54 -1.62 0.35 -5.38
C LEU A 54 -1.00 0.50 -4.00
N ALA A 55 0.33 0.54 -3.95
CA ALA A 55 1.04 0.79 -2.71
C ALA A 55 1.08 2.29 -2.42
N PHE A 56 0.65 2.70 -1.23
CA PHE A 56 0.76 4.09 -0.77
C PHE A 56 2.11 4.33 -0.10
N SER A 57 2.77 5.46 -0.38
CA SER A 57 4.01 5.83 0.29
C SER A 57 3.80 6.82 1.43
N ARG A 58 4.33 6.45 2.60
CA ARG A 58 4.48 7.36 3.77
C ARG A 58 5.91 7.84 3.96
N LYS A 59 6.85 7.26 3.20
CA LYS A 59 8.29 7.45 3.36
C LYS A 59 8.84 8.16 2.12
N TYR A 60 9.91 8.91 2.32
CA TYR A 60 10.74 9.40 1.24
C TYR A 60 11.80 8.34 0.90
N GLY A 61 12.05 8.11 -0.38
CA GLY A 61 13.04 7.12 -0.80
C GLY A 61 13.08 6.94 -2.31
N ILE A 62 13.62 5.80 -2.74
CA ILE A 62 13.74 5.43 -4.15
C ILE A 62 13.17 4.05 -4.41
N CYS A 63 12.59 3.82 -5.57
CA CYS A 63 12.07 2.51 -5.97
C CYS A 63 12.50 2.08 -7.36
N SER A 64 12.25 0.80 -7.65
CA SER A 64 12.52 0.18 -8.94
C SER A 64 11.98 1.02 -10.12
N PRO A 65 12.76 1.16 -11.22
CA PRO A 65 12.30 1.84 -12.43
C PRO A 65 11.09 1.18 -13.09
N ALA A 66 10.84 -0.10 -12.79
CA ALA A 66 9.69 -0.85 -13.31
C ALA A 66 8.34 -0.37 -12.74
N TYR A 67 8.34 0.42 -11.66
CA TYR A 67 7.11 0.92 -11.05
C TYR A 67 6.65 2.21 -11.71
N THR A 68 5.34 2.46 -11.68
CA THR A 68 4.75 3.75 -12.07
C THR A 68 4.33 4.50 -10.82
N ILE A 69 4.80 5.75 -10.69
CA ILE A 69 4.50 6.64 -9.57
C ILE A 69 3.38 7.57 -9.99
N LEU A 70 2.30 7.59 -9.23
CA LEU A 70 1.14 8.44 -9.44
C LEU A 70 1.07 9.46 -8.30
N ARG A 71 1.09 10.75 -8.67
CA ARG A 71 0.98 11.86 -7.72
C ARG A 71 -0.40 12.46 -7.76
N SER A 72 -0.96 12.68 -6.58
CA SER A 72 -2.28 13.29 -6.45
C SER A 72 -2.26 14.75 -6.88
N LYS A 73 -3.36 15.20 -7.50
CA LYS A 73 -3.60 16.64 -7.74
C LYS A 73 -3.91 17.34 -6.41
N SER A 74 -3.77 18.66 -6.38
CA SER A 74 -4.08 19.50 -5.20
C SER A 74 -5.52 19.38 -4.69
N THR A 75 -6.43 18.85 -5.50
CA THR A 75 -7.85 18.62 -5.13
C THR A 75 -8.08 17.34 -4.32
N ILE A 76 -7.03 16.54 -4.08
CA ILE A 76 -7.11 15.28 -3.34
C ILE A 76 -6.31 15.41 -2.05
N LEU A 77 -6.94 15.11 -0.92
CA LEU A 77 -6.25 15.09 0.37
C LEU A 77 -5.26 13.93 0.47
N TYR A 78 -4.19 14.17 1.23
CA TYR A 78 -3.16 13.16 1.51
C TYR A 78 -3.79 11.85 2.00
N GLY A 79 -3.45 10.75 1.33
CA GLY A 79 -3.91 9.41 1.71
C GLY A 79 -5.39 9.13 1.43
N PHE A 80 -6.15 10.06 0.82
CA PHE A 80 -7.58 9.86 0.55
C PHE A 80 -7.87 8.57 -0.22
N TRP A 81 -7.07 8.29 -1.27
CA TRP A 81 -7.24 7.09 -2.09
C TRP A 81 -6.60 5.83 -1.53
N GLU A 82 -5.91 5.88 -0.38
CA GLU A 82 -5.15 4.74 0.16
C GLU A 82 -6.05 3.51 0.32
N ASN A 83 -7.19 3.66 1.01
CA ASN A 83 -8.10 2.55 1.25
C ASN A 83 -8.86 2.12 -0.01
N PHE A 84 -9.13 3.06 -0.92
CA PHE A 84 -9.83 2.78 -2.16
C PHE A 84 -8.96 1.92 -3.09
N PHE A 85 -7.69 2.27 -3.26
CA PHE A 85 -6.80 1.56 -4.19
C PHE A 85 -6.36 0.18 -3.72
N VAL A 86 -6.64 -0.20 -2.47
CA VAL A 86 -6.45 -1.57 -1.96
C VAL A 86 -7.77 -2.32 -1.76
N SER A 87 -8.90 -1.71 -2.10
CA SER A 87 -10.21 -2.33 -1.96
C SER A 87 -10.46 -3.41 -3.01
N ASP A 88 -11.21 -4.46 -2.63
CA ASP A 88 -11.55 -5.55 -3.55
C ASP A 88 -12.29 -5.07 -4.81
N SER A 89 -13.16 -4.06 -4.67
CA SER A 89 -13.91 -3.50 -5.80
C SER A 89 -12.97 -2.85 -6.80
N PHE A 90 -12.01 -2.06 -6.31
CA PHE A 90 -10.99 -1.45 -7.13
C PHE A 90 -10.06 -2.49 -7.77
N ILE A 91 -9.56 -3.46 -7.01
CA ILE A 91 -8.66 -4.51 -7.55
C ILE A 91 -9.38 -5.33 -8.63
N LYS A 92 -10.67 -5.62 -8.47
CA LYS A 92 -11.49 -6.26 -9.51
C LYS A 92 -11.60 -5.38 -10.76
N SER A 93 -11.76 -4.07 -10.60
CA SER A 93 -11.82 -3.14 -11.75
C SER A 93 -10.52 -3.09 -12.55
N LEU A 94 -9.36 -3.28 -11.91
CA LEU A 94 -8.05 -3.30 -12.59
C LEU A 94 -7.94 -4.42 -13.64
N ARG A 95 -8.73 -5.49 -13.53
CA ARG A 95 -8.75 -6.58 -14.53
C ARG A 95 -9.13 -6.10 -15.93
N LEU A 96 -9.91 -5.03 -16.03
CA LEU A 96 -10.32 -4.44 -17.31
C LEU A 96 -9.16 -3.81 -18.07
N VAL A 97 -8.13 -3.38 -17.34
CA VAL A 97 -6.97 -2.64 -17.85
C VAL A 97 -5.66 -3.40 -17.60
N THR A 98 -5.74 -4.68 -17.25
CA THR A 98 -4.57 -5.54 -17.00
C THR A 98 -4.43 -6.52 -18.15
N TYR A 99 -3.28 -6.50 -18.81
CA TYR A 99 -2.95 -7.37 -19.94
C TYR A 99 -1.80 -8.32 -19.59
N GLY A 100 -1.73 -9.46 -20.28
CA GLY A 100 -0.66 -10.46 -20.12
C GLY A 100 -1.08 -11.75 -19.40
N ILE A 101 -0.21 -12.76 -19.45
CA ILE A 101 -0.41 -14.10 -18.90
C ILE A 101 0.58 -14.41 -17.77
N ARG A 102 0.16 -15.27 -16.82
CA ARG A 102 0.92 -15.66 -15.61
C ARG A 102 1.41 -14.43 -14.82
N ASP A 103 2.73 -14.21 -14.74
CA ASP A 103 3.35 -13.13 -13.97
C ASP A 103 3.68 -11.87 -14.80
N GLY A 104 3.56 -11.92 -16.13
CA GLY A 104 3.78 -10.78 -17.02
C GLY A 104 2.60 -9.82 -17.09
N ARG A 105 1.75 -9.78 -16.06
CA ARG A 105 0.55 -8.94 -16.05
C ARG A 105 0.91 -7.48 -15.78
N SER A 106 0.66 -6.62 -16.76
CA SER A 106 0.89 -5.19 -16.68
C SER A 106 -0.42 -4.42 -16.72
N ILE A 107 -0.56 -3.43 -15.85
CA ILE A 107 -1.67 -2.47 -15.90
C ILE A 107 -1.35 -1.44 -16.99
N ASN A 108 -2.25 -1.27 -17.95
CA ASN A 108 -2.21 -0.18 -18.90
C ASN A 108 -2.57 1.12 -18.17
N ILE A 109 -1.57 1.97 -17.92
CA ILE A 109 -1.73 3.22 -17.16
C ILE A 109 -2.66 4.21 -17.89
N GLU A 110 -2.61 4.27 -19.22
CA GLU A 110 -3.44 5.20 -19.98
C GLU A 110 -4.92 4.87 -19.88
N GLU A 111 -5.27 3.59 -19.91
CA GLU A 111 -6.65 3.13 -19.72
C GLU A 111 -7.08 3.23 -18.25
N PHE A 112 -6.18 2.87 -17.32
CA PHE A 112 -6.42 3.04 -15.90
C PHE A 112 -6.80 4.49 -15.55
N LEU A 113 -6.08 5.48 -16.08
CA LEU A 113 -6.36 6.90 -15.85
C LEU A 113 -7.67 7.38 -16.48
N LYS A 114 -8.27 6.59 -17.39
CA LYS A 114 -9.58 6.86 -18.00
C LYS A 114 -10.74 6.20 -17.25
N LEU A 115 -10.46 5.34 -16.26
CA LEU A 115 -11.51 4.71 -15.47
C LEU A 115 -12.31 5.79 -14.71
N PRO A 116 -13.65 5.78 -14.83
CA PRO A 116 -14.46 6.80 -14.18
C PRO A 116 -14.39 6.63 -12.66
N VAL A 117 -14.07 7.73 -11.96
CA VAL A 117 -14.11 7.80 -10.50
C VAL A 117 -14.77 9.10 -10.07
N ASN A 118 -15.65 9.02 -9.08
CA ASN A 118 -16.24 10.21 -8.48
C ASN A 118 -15.32 10.72 -7.36
N VAL A 119 -14.91 11.98 -7.45
CA VAL A 119 -14.07 12.64 -6.46
C VAL A 119 -14.96 13.56 -5.62
N PRO A 120 -15.16 13.30 -4.32
CA PRO A 120 -15.95 14.18 -3.47
C PRO A 120 -15.19 15.49 -3.15
N SER A 121 -15.90 16.50 -2.63
CA SER A 121 -15.28 17.76 -2.20
C SER A 121 -14.23 17.54 -1.10
N ILE A 122 -13.31 18.48 -0.93
CA ILE A 122 -12.23 18.40 0.06
C ILE A 122 -12.80 18.21 1.48
N GLU A 123 -13.89 18.90 1.81
CA GLU A 123 -14.57 18.79 3.10
C GLU A 123 -15.09 17.37 3.32
N LYS A 124 -15.70 16.77 2.29
CA LYS A 124 -16.22 15.41 2.37
C LYS A 124 -15.09 14.37 2.40
N GLN A 125 -13.99 14.61 1.68
CA GLN A 125 -12.78 13.78 1.79
C GLN A 125 -12.24 13.78 3.23
N ALA A 126 -12.18 14.94 3.87
CA ALA A 126 -11.72 15.07 5.26
C ALA A 126 -12.62 14.32 6.24
N GLU A 127 -13.94 14.40 6.06
CA GLU A 127 -14.92 13.66 6.86
C GLU A 127 -14.74 12.14 6.71
N ILE A 128 -14.59 11.65 5.47
CA ILE A 128 -14.34 10.23 5.19
C ILE A 128 -13.04 9.77 5.83
N LEU A 129 -11.96 10.55 5.72
CA LEU A 129 -10.67 10.25 6.35
C LEU A 129 -10.77 10.18 7.88
N LYS A 130 -11.51 11.11 8.50
CA LYS A 130 -11.75 11.10 9.95
C LYS A 130 -12.48 9.84 10.41
N ILE A 131 -13.53 9.45 9.68
CA ILE A 131 -14.30 8.24 10.01
C ILE A 131 -13.45 6.99 9.84
N THR A 132 -12.81 6.83 8.68
CA THR A 132 -12.02 5.64 8.36
C THR A 132 -10.80 5.48 9.28
N SER A 133 -10.11 6.57 9.61
CA SER A 133 -9.02 6.55 10.60
C SER A 133 -9.50 6.15 12.00
N GLY A 134 -10.63 6.69 12.46
CA GLY A 134 -11.24 6.29 13.73
C GLY A 134 -11.61 4.81 13.78
N LEU A 135 -12.16 4.27 12.69
CA LEU A 135 -12.46 2.84 12.56
C LEU A 135 -11.20 1.98 12.60
N LYS A 136 -10.15 2.36 11.87
CA LYS A 136 -8.85 1.67 11.89
C LYS A 136 -8.25 1.63 13.30
N GLN A 137 -8.27 2.76 14.02
CA GLN A 137 -7.75 2.83 15.39
C GLN A 137 -8.51 1.88 16.32
N LYS A 138 -9.85 1.85 16.24
CA LYS A 138 -10.67 0.91 17.01
C LYS A 138 -10.36 -0.55 16.67
N LEU A 139 -10.19 -0.85 15.39
CA LEU A 139 -9.82 -2.21 14.94
C LEU A 139 -8.48 -2.64 15.54
N VAL A 140 -7.44 -1.81 15.40
CA VAL A 140 -6.10 -2.09 15.97
C VAL A 140 -6.18 -2.30 17.49
N HIS A 141 -6.94 -1.46 18.19
CA HIS A 141 -7.13 -1.58 19.63
C HIS A 141 -7.80 -2.92 20.01
N ASN A 142 -8.88 -3.28 19.32
CA ASN A 142 -9.64 -4.51 19.60
C ASN A 142 -8.82 -5.76 19.25
N THR A 143 -8.08 -5.76 18.15
CA THR A 143 -7.17 -6.87 17.80
C THR A 143 -6.09 -7.06 18.86
N ARG A 144 -5.55 -5.96 19.42
CA ARG A 144 -4.59 -6.03 20.53
C ARG A 144 -5.22 -6.64 21.79
N LEU A 145 -6.42 -6.19 22.17
CA LEU A 145 -7.13 -6.75 23.33
C LEU A 145 -7.42 -8.24 23.14
N LEU A 146 -7.88 -8.65 21.96
CA LEU A 146 -8.12 -10.05 21.65
C LEU A 146 -6.86 -10.91 21.84
N ARG A 147 -5.71 -10.42 21.36
CA ARG A 147 -4.43 -11.12 21.55
C ARG A 147 -4.09 -11.28 23.04
N LEU A 148 -4.23 -10.21 23.83
CA LEU A 148 -3.99 -10.28 25.28
C LEU A 148 -4.92 -11.27 25.98
N TYR A 149 -6.19 -11.35 25.60
CA TYR A 149 -7.12 -12.33 26.16
C TYR A 149 -6.77 -13.77 25.74
N ILE A 150 -6.28 -13.98 24.52
CA ILE A 150 -5.78 -15.29 24.08
C ILE A 150 -4.56 -15.69 24.93
N ASP A 151 -3.57 -14.80 25.07
CA ASP A 151 -2.36 -15.06 25.85
C ASP A 151 -2.69 -15.35 27.33
N GLN A 152 -3.62 -14.59 27.91
CA GLN A 152 -4.09 -14.79 29.28
C GLN A 152 -4.80 -16.15 29.45
N LYS A 153 -5.66 -16.52 28.49
CA LYS A 153 -6.34 -17.83 28.50
C LYS A 153 -5.32 -18.97 28.45
N GLU A 154 -4.34 -18.89 27.56
CA GLU A 154 -3.27 -19.90 27.45
C GLU A 154 -2.46 -20.02 28.74
N TRP A 155 -2.17 -18.90 29.39
CA TRP A 155 -1.50 -18.90 30.67
C TRP A 155 -2.33 -19.60 31.75
N PHE A 156 -3.62 -19.26 31.88
CA PHE A 156 -4.51 -19.91 32.86
C PHE A 156 -4.62 -21.42 32.63
N LEU A 157 -4.75 -21.86 31.38
CA LEU A 157 -4.81 -23.29 31.06
C LEU A 157 -3.55 -24.04 31.49
N LYS A 158 -2.37 -23.47 31.27
CA LYS A 158 -1.09 -24.05 31.73
C LYS A 158 -0.93 -24.03 33.24
N ALA A 159 -1.46 -23.00 33.91
CA ALA A 159 -1.35 -22.85 35.35
C ALA A 159 -2.31 -23.77 36.13
N LEU A 160 -3.45 -24.13 35.54
CA LEU A 160 -4.53 -24.86 36.22
C LEU A 160 -4.58 -26.36 35.87
N LEU A 161 -3.96 -26.81 34.79
CA LEU A 161 -4.00 -28.19 34.32
C LEU A 161 -2.58 -28.75 34.21
N VAL A 162 -2.37 -29.97 34.72
CA VAL A 162 -1.11 -30.75 34.66
C VAL A 162 -1.01 -31.50 33.33
#